data_AF-A0A0C2WQG9-F1
#
_entry.id   AF-A0A0C2WQG9-F1
#
_cell.length_a   1.000
_cell.length_b   1.000
_cell.length_c   1.000
_cell.angle_alpha   90.00
_cell.angle_beta   90.00
_cell.angle_gamma   90.00
#
_symmetry.space_group_name_H-M   'P 1'
#
loop_
_entity.id
_entity.type
_entity.pdbx_description
1 polymer ?
#
loop_
_entity_poly.entity_id
_entity_poly.type
_entity_poly.pdbx_seq_one_letter_code
_entity_poly.pdbx_strand_id
1 'polypeptide(L)'
;VLKRLEDWFDDPNSTERIFWLYGPAGAGKSAIAQTIARSYSRPKVAGTFFFFRSDVDRNDGKRLFTTLAYQLALSMPEIRDHVAHSLSERPDLPRTGVETQFEQLLVTYFRANIVKKYQELAPVIIIDGVDECSDEDIQRQFLKVIGDAVTDDRFPLRFLIVSRPEVHIEQTIHHFQTPVLTIDLADLDDANRDIEKYLVDKFSRIASEQDLDSKWPGQEIINDIVYKSSGNFIFAALVIRFVGDPYLFAKTQLEIVLNMKPPKTTSPFAILDQLFLEILRRVPDQ
;
A
#
# COMPACT_ATOMS: atom_id res chain seq x y z
N VAL A 1 -8.36 -8.43 -7.71
CA VAL A 1 -8.25 -7.13 -7.00
C VAL A 1 -7.97 -5.97 -7.94
N LEU A 2 -6.86 -6.00 -8.69
CA LEU A 2 -6.47 -4.89 -9.59
C LEU A 2 -7.59 -4.44 -10.52
N LYS A 3 -8.25 -5.37 -11.23
CA LYS A 3 -9.38 -5.02 -12.10
C LYS A 3 -10.50 -4.25 -11.38
N ARG A 4 -10.86 -4.63 -10.15
CA ARG A 4 -11.91 -3.93 -9.39
C ARG A 4 -11.48 -2.54 -8.93
N LEU A 5 -10.18 -2.35 -8.68
CA LEU A 5 -9.60 -1.02 -8.44
C LEU A 5 -9.60 -0.19 -9.72
N GLU A 6 -9.17 -0.76 -10.84
CA GLU A 6 -9.16 -0.10 -12.16
C GLU A 6 -10.58 0.31 -12.58
N ASP A 7 -11.57 -0.60 -12.46
CA ASP A 7 -12.98 -0.32 -12.73
C ASP A 7 -13.49 0.87 -11.87
N TRP A 8 -13.08 0.96 -10.60
CA TRP A 8 -13.43 2.09 -9.73
C TRP A 8 -12.67 3.38 -10.04
N PHE A 9 -11.39 3.28 -10.40
CA PHE A 9 -10.59 4.43 -10.86
C PHE A 9 -11.20 5.02 -12.14
N ASP A 10 -11.61 4.16 -13.07
CA ASP A 10 -12.06 4.56 -14.41
C ASP A 10 -13.56 4.88 -14.50
N ASP A 11 -14.32 4.67 -13.43
CA ASP A 11 -15.72 5.08 -13.34
C ASP A 11 -15.89 6.45 -12.66
N PRO A 12 -16.00 7.56 -13.41
CA PRO A 12 -16.23 8.89 -12.84
C PRO A 12 -17.61 9.03 -12.18
N ASN A 13 -18.54 8.10 -12.42
CA ASN A 13 -19.89 8.12 -11.85
C ASN A 13 -20.05 7.23 -10.61
N SER A 14 -18.99 6.51 -10.18
CA SER A 14 -19.03 5.72 -8.96
C SER A 14 -19.48 6.57 -7.77
N THR A 15 -20.44 6.04 -7.02
CA THR A 15 -21.00 6.65 -5.82
C THR A 15 -20.04 6.61 -4.65
N GLU A 16 -19.12 5.65 -4.64
CA GLU A 16 -18.10 5.47 -3.62
C GLU A 16 -16.91 6.39 -3.90
N ARG A 17 -16.71 7.40 -3.06
CA ARG A 17 -15.54 8.29 -3.16
C ARG A 17 -14.33 7.79 -2.40
N ILE A 18 -14.51 6.73 -1.61
CA ILE A 18 -13.46 6.08 -0.84
C ILE A 18 -13.44 4.59 -1.18
N PHE A 19 -12.25 4.08 -1.47
CA PHE A 19 -11.97 2.66 -1.60
C PHE A 19 -11.03 2.26 -0.46
N TRP A 20 -11.44 1.31 0.38
CA TRP A 20 -10.61 0.75 1.44
C TRP A 20 -10.15 -0.67 1.09
N LEU A 21 -8.85 -0.82 0.85
CA LEU A 21 -8.20 -2.11 0.61
C LEU A 21 -7.47 -2.53 1.89
N TYR A 22 -7.91 -3.61 2.53
CA TYR A 22 -7.32 -4.06 3.78
C TYR A 22 -7.00 -5.55 3.80
N GLY A 23 -6.33 -5.98 4.87
CA GLY A 23 -5.91 -7.36 5.06
C GLY A 23 -4.66 -7.48 5.92
N PRO A 24 -4.19 -8.71 6.21
CA PRO A 24 -3.06 -8.95 7.10
C PRO A 24 -1.72 -8.49 6.52
N ALA A 25 -0.69 -8.51 7.38
CA ALA A 25 0.69 -8.29 6.95
C ALA A 25 1.09 -9.33 5.89
N GLY A 26 1.77 -8.89 4.83
CA GLY A 26 2.20 -9.79 3.76
C GLY A 26 1.13 -10.22 2.77
N ALA A 27 -0.09 -9.66 2.82
CA ALA A 27 -1.13 -9.89 1.82
C ALA A 27 -0.89 -9.17 0.48
N GLY A 28 0.20 -8.41 0.32
CA GLY A 28 0.51 -7.69 -0.93
C GLY A 28 -0.17 -6.33 -1.10
N LYS A 29 -0.83 -5.80 -0.07
CA LYS A 29 -1.48 -4.47 -0.04
C LYS A 29 -0.66 -3.34 -0.67
N SER A 30 0.54 -3.08 -0.14
CA SER A 30 1.43 -2.03 -0.65
C SER A 30 1.89 -2.27 -2.09
N ALA A 31 2.05 -3.53 -2.49
CA ALA A 31 2.40 -3.85 -3.87
C ALA A 31 1.25 -3.51 -4.83
N ILE A 32 0.01 -3.77 -4.43
CA ILE A 32 -1.20 -3.38 -5.19
C ILE A 32 -1.30 -1.86 -5.28
N ALA A 33 -1.15 -1.15 -4.16
CA ALA A 33 -1.19 0.32 -4.11
C ALA A 33 -0.12 0.95 -5.02
N GLN A 34 1.12 0.44 -4.99
CA GLN A 34 2.20 0.89 -5.85
C GLN A 34 1.96 0.57 -7.33
N THR A 35 1.36 -0.60 -7.62
CA THR A 35 1.00 -0.98 -8.99
C THR A 35 0.00 0.02 -9.56
N ILE A 36 -1.10 0.28 -8.85
CA ILE A 36 -2.11 1.28 -9.26
C ILE A 36 -1.49 2.67 -9.39
N ALA A 37 -0.67 3.11 -8.43
CA ALA A 37 0.00 4.41 -8.50
C ALA A 37 0.89 4.58 -9.75
N ARG A 38 1.44 3.49 -10.29
CA ARG A 38 2.26 3.49 -11.51
C ARG A 38 1.45 3.33 -12.79
N SER A 39 0.31 2.66 -12.73
CA SER A 39 -0.58 2.45 -13.89
C SER A 39 -1.26 3.73 -14.37
N TYR A 40 -1.44 4.71 -13.47
CA TYR A 40 -2.13 5.96 -13.78
C TYR A 40 -1.19 7.17 -13.75
N SER A 41 -1.35 8.08 -14.71
CA SER A 41 -0.59 9.33 -14.77
C SER A 41 -1.23 10.43 -13.92
N ARG A 42 -0.45 11.47 -13.60
CA ARG A 42 -1.01 12.74 -13.11
C ARG A 42 -1.90 13.37 -14.21
N PRO A 43 -3.02 14.02 -13.86
CA PRO A 43 -3.54 14.26 -12.52
C PRO A 43 -4.50 13.18 -12.00
N LYS A 44 -4.68 12.04 -12.69
CA LYS A 44 -5.60 10.98 -12.23
C LYS A 44 -5.18 10.41 -10.88
N VAL A 45 -3.90 10.11 -10.71
CA VAL A 45 -3.30 9.98 -9.37
C VAL A 45 -2.78 11.37 -8.98
N ALA A 46 -3.54 12.06 -8.13
CA ALA A 46 -3.26 13.45 -7.76
C ALA A 46 -2.11 13.57 -6.76
N GLY A 47 -1.98 12.58 -5.88
CA GLY A 47 -0.94 12.50 -4.88
C GLY A 47 -0.90 11.12 -4.22
N THR A 48 0.26 10.78 -3.68
CA THR A 48 0.48 9.52 -2.97
C THR A 48 1.17 9.79 -1.64
N PHE A 49 0.72 9.14 -0.57
CA PHE A 49 1.43 9.10 0.69
C PHE A 49 1.55 7.64 1.13
N PHE A 50 2.78 7.15 1.15
CA PHE A 50 3.07 5.79 1.59
C PHE A 50 3.72 5.89 2.96
N PHE A 51 2.98 5.55 4.00
CA PHE A 51 3.54 5.45 5.34
C PHE A 51 4.63 4.38 5.35
N PHE A 52 5.62 4.58 6.23
CA PHE A 52 6.63 3.57 6.47
C PHE A 52 7.10 3.63 7.92
N ARG A 53 6.75 2.59 8.70
CA ARG A 53 6.92 2.59 10.17
C ARG A 53 8.34 2.91 10.63
N SER A 54 9.34 2.44 9.89
CA SER A 54 10.77 2.58 10.22
C SER A 54 11.40 3.90 9.77
N ASP A 55 10.65 4.78 9.11
CA ASP A 55 11.13 6.07 8.63
C ASP A 55 10.39 7.18 9.39
N VAL A 56 11.14 7.99 10.13
CA VAL A 56 10.62 9.04 11.02
C VAL A 56 9.90 10.16 10.27
N ASP A 57 10.19 10.35 8.99
CA ASP A 57 9.51 11.35 8.17
C ASP A 57 8.24 10.76 7.52
N ARG A 58 8.21 9.44 7.31
CA ARG A 58 7.09 8.74 6.67
C ARG A 58 6.15 8.03 7.64
N ASN A 59 6.46 7.96 8.93
CA ASN A 59 5.52 7.48 9.96
C ASN A 59 4.76 8.63 10.66
N ASP A 60 5.16 9.88 10.41
CA ASP A 60 4.53 11.08 10.99
C ASP A 60 3.30 11.53 10.20
N GLY A 61 2.11 11.18 10.70
CA GLY A 61 0.83 11.57 10.10
C GLY A 61 0.61 13.08 10.00
N LYS A 62 1.34 13.92 10.75
CA LYS A 62 1.26 15.40 10.65
C LYS A 62 1.81 15.93 9.33
N ARG A 63 2.51 15.09 8.56
CA ARG A 63 3.06 15.45 7.24
C ARG A 63 2.19 15.04 6.08
N LEU A 64 1.11 14.29 6.34
CA LEU A 64 0.24 13.74 5.30
C LEU A 64 -0.31 14.85 4.39
N PHE A 65 -1.04 15.81 4.96
CA PHE A 65 -1.75 16.79 4.15
C PHE A 65 -0.85 17.89 3.59
N THR A 66 0.25 18.24 4.26
CA THR A 66 1.27 19.15 3.69
C THR A 66 1.95 18.52 2.48
N THR A 67 2.31 17.25 2.57
CA THR A 67 2.90 16.49 1.45
C THR A 67 1.93 16.34 0.29
N LEU A 68 0.65 16.03 0.58
CA LEU A 68 -0.38 15.94 -0.45
C LEU A 68 -0.66 17.30 -1.09
N ALA A 69 -0.79 18.38 -0.32
CA ALA A 69 -0.99 19.73 -0.84
C ALA A 69 0.13 20.15 -1.80
N TYR A 70 1.39 19.87 -1.44
CA TYR A 70 2.52 20.08 -2.34
C TYR A 70 2.39 19.28 -3.64
N GLN A 71 2.09 17.98 -3.55
CA GLN A 71 1.92 17.13 -4.74
C GLN A 71 0.77 17.58 -5.64
N LEU A 72 -0.34 18.04 -5.05
CA LEU A 72 -1.48 18.58 -5.77
C LEU A 72 -1.12 19.91 -6.45
N ALA A 73 -0.41 20.82 -5.78
CA ALA A 73 0.04 22.07 -6.40
C ALA A 73 0.95 21.83 -7.64
N LEU A 74 1.68 20.72 -7.67
CA LEU A 74 2.46 20.30 -8.82
C LEU A 74 1.61 19.70 -9.95
N SER A 75 0.62 18.86 -9.63
CA SER A 75 -0.21 18.15 -10.63
C SER A 75 -1.44 18.92 -11.10
N MET A 76 -1.92 19.88 -10.32
CA MET A 76 -3.16 20.62 -10.50
C MET A 76 -2.85 22.12 -10.45
N PRO A 77 -2.57 22.78 -11.61
CA PRO A 77 -2.17 24.18 -11.62
C PRO A 77 -3.12 25.12 -10.87
N GLU A 78 -4.42 24.84 -10.89
CA GLU A 78 -5.43 25.72 -10.32
C GLU A 78 -5.43 25.77 -8.78
N ILE A 79 -4.91 24.74 -8.08
CA ILE A 79 -4.78 24.76 -6.61
C ILE A 79 -3.45 25.38 -6.15
N ARG A 80 -2.49 25.55 -7.06
CA ARG A 80 -1.12 26.00 -6.74
C ARG A 80 -1.11 27.35 -6.05
N ASP A 81 -1.81 28.32 -6.61
CA ASP A 81 -1.85 29.69 -6.10
C ASP A 81 -2.54 29.75 -4.73
N HIS A 82 -3.57 28.92 -4.52
CA HIS A 82 -4.21 28.78 -3.21
C HIS A 82 -3.25 28.25 -2.16
N VAL A 83 -2.55 27.14 -2.44
CA VAL A 83 -1.57 26.57 -1.49
C VAL A 83 -0.45 27.56 -1.18
N ALA A 84 0.08 28.24 -2.21
CA ALA A 84 1.13 29.25 -2.03
C ALA A 84 0.63 30.43 -1.17
N HIS A 85 -0.58 30.92 -1.44
CA HIS A 85 -1.19 32.00 -0.67
C HIS A 85 -1.46 31.59 0.79
N SER A 86 -2.06 30.42 1.02
CA SER A 86 -2.30 29.92 2.38
C SER A 86 -1.00 29.82 3.19
N LEU A 87 0.08 29.33 2.59
CA LEU A 87 1.39 29.24 3.26
C LEU A 87 2.06 30.60 3.48
N SER A 88 1.82 31.58 2.59
CA SER A 88 2.30 32.95 2.77
C SER A 88 1.58 33.66 3.92
N GLU A 89 0.26 33.51 4.01
CA GLU A 89 -0.56 34.12 5.07
C GLU A 89 -0.35 33.43 6.42
N ARG A 90 -0.18 32.10 6.40
CA ARG A 90 0.02 31.30 7.61
C ARG A 90 1.24 30.37 7.49
N PRO A 91 2.46 30.89 7.72
CA PRO A 91 3.69 30.09 7.65
C PRO A 91 3.75 28.94 8.67
N ASP A 92 2.94 28.98 9.72
CA ASP A 92 2.82 27.94 10.74
C ASP A 92 1.96 26.74 10.29
N LEU A 93 1.19 26.85 9.19
CA LEU A 93 0.28 25.82 8.71
C LEU A 93 0.87 24.41 8.71
N PRO A 94 2.10 24.18 8.19
CA PRO A 94 2.67 22.83 8.18
C PRO A 94 2.92 22.21 9.57
N ARG A 95 2.85 23.01 10.63
CA ARG A 95 3.04 22.59 12.03
C ARG A 95 1.73 22.53 12.81
N THR A 96 0.61 22.90 12.18
CA THR A 96 -0.72 22.83 12.80
C THR A 96 -1.29 21.40 12.77
N GLY A 97 -2.42 21.18 13.44
CA GLY A 97 -3.13 19.90 13.43
C GLY A 97 -3.63 19.50 12.03
N VAL A 98 -3.78 18.20 11.80
CA VAL A 98 -4.10 17.63 10.48
C VAL A 98 -5.43 18.14 9.92
N GLU A 99 -6.39 18.44 10.79
CA GLU A 99 -7.69 19.01 10.40
C GLU A 99 -7.54 20.42 9.83
N THR A 100 -6.70 21.24 10.48
CA THR A 100 -6.43 22.61 10.03
C THR A 100 -5.62 22.60 8.73
N GLN A 101 -4.63 21.71 8.63
CA GLN A 101 -3.87 21.52 7.39
C GLN A 101 -4.79 21.13 6.23
N PHE A 102 -5.64 20.12 6.43
CA PHE A 102 -6.54 19.63 5.38
C PHE A 102 -7.55 20.68 4.94
N GLU A 103 -8.20 21.35 5.89
CA GLU A 103 -9.21 22.35 5.59
C GLU A 103 -8.61 23.53 4.82
N GLN A 104 -7.48 24.07 5.29
CA GLN A 104 -6.88 25.28 4.73
C GLN A 104 -6.13 25.01 3.42
N LEU A 105 -5.41 23.89 3.31
CA LEU A 105 -4.61 23.61 2.12
C LEU A 105 -5.42 23.01 0.98
N LEU A 106 -6.48 22.25 1.28
CA LEU A 106 -7.22 21.47 0.27
C LEU A 106 -8.71 21.81 0.21
N VAL A 107 -9.45 21.65 1.32
CA VAL A 107 -10.92 21.68 1.28
C VAL A 107 -11.46 23.06 0.93
N THR A 108 -10.91 24.13 1.54
CA THR A 108 -11.33 25.52 1.29
C THR A 108 -11.29 25.85 -0.20
N TYR A 109 -10.23 25.43 -0.88
CA TYR A 109 -10.07 25.67 -2.32
C TYR A 109 -11.19 25.03 -3.13
N PHE A 110 -11.43 23.73 -2.95
CA PHE A 110 -12.42 22.99 -3.75
C PHE A 110 -13.86 23.37 -3.41
N ARG A 111 -14.15 23.78 -2.18
CA ARG A 111 -15.47 24.30 -1.79
C ARG A 111 -15.77 25.65 -2.44
N ALA A 112 -14.77 26.50 -2.59
CA ALA A 112 -14.91 27.81 -3.22
C ALA A 112 -14.86 27.76 -4.76
N ASN A 113 -14.15 26.77 -5.33
CA ASN A 113 -13.87 26.69 -6.76
C ASN A 113 -14.31 25.33 -7.32
N ILE A 114 -15.46 25.31 -8.01
CA ILE A 114 -15.91 24.12 -8.73
C ILE A 114 -15.15 24.03 -10.06
N VAL A 115 -14.14 23.17 -10.09
CA VAL A 115 -13.34 22.95 -11.30
C VAL A 115 -13.89 21.75 -12.06
N LYS A 116 -14.69 22.01 -13.11
CA LYS A 116 -15.43 20.98 -13.86
C LYS A 116 -14.56 19.81 -14.33
N LYS A 117 -13.35 20.09 -14.84
CA LYS A 117 -12.41 19.04 -15.27
C LYS A 117 -12.03 18.05 -14.16
N TYR A 118 -12.01 18.49 -12.89
CA TYR A 118 -11.70 17.61 -11.75
C TYR A 118 -12.93 16.84 -11.28
N GLN A 119 -14.12 17.40 -11.46
CA GLN A 119 -15.37 16.65 -11.24
C GLN A 119 -15.49 15.49 -12.24
N GLU A 120 -15.18 15.73 -13.51
CA GLU A 120 -15.19 14.69 -14.55
C GLU A 120 -14.02 13.69 -14.41
N LEU A 121 -12.83 14.17 -14.02
CA LEU A 121 -11.66 13.30 -13.87
C LEU A 121 -11.72 12.41 -12.62
N ALA A 122 -12.35 12.89 -11.53
CA ALA A 122 -12.32 12.31 -10.20
C ALA A 122 -10.90 11.88 -9.77
N PRO A 123 -9.98 12.85 -9.51
CA PRO A 123 -8.61 12.55 -9.12
C PRO A 123 -8.55 11.73 -7.82
N VAL A 124 -7.65 10.75 -7.77
CA VAL A 124 -7.49 9.85 -6.62
C VAL A 124 -6.21 10.18 -5.86
N ILE A 125 -6.34 10.25 -4.53
CA ILE A 125 -5.21 10.23 -3.60
C ILE A 125 -5.04 8.80 -3.08
N ILE A 126 -3.81 8.30 -3.07
CA ILE A 126 -3.49 6.97 -2.53
C ILE A 126 -2.77 7.15 -1.19
N ILE A 127 -3.31 6.56 -0.13
CA ILE A 127 -2.73 6.53 1.22
C ILE A 127 -2.48 5.07 1.58
N ASP A 128 -1.20 4.66 1.55
CA ASP A 128 -0.79 3.30 1.89
C ASP A 128 -0.19 3.22 3.29
N GLY A 129 -0.50 2.15 4.02
CA GLY A 129 0.05 1.87 5.33
C GLY A 129 -0.50 2.76 6.44
N VAL A 130 -1.81 3.06 6.48
CA VAL A 130 -2.39 3.87 7.57
C VAL A 130 -2.00 3.32 8.97
N ASP A 131 -1.94 1.99 9.13
CA ASP A 131 -1.49 1.29 10.35
C ASP A 131 0.02 1.42 10.66
N GLU A 132 0.78 2.06 9.76
CA GLU A 132 2.19 2.38 9.94
C GLU A 132 2.43 3.82 10.42
N CYS A 133 1.39 4.64 10.53
CA CYS A 133 1.44 5.92 11.21
C CYS A 133 1.72 5.71 12.71
N SER A 134 2.66 6.47 13.28
CA SER A 134 3.13 6.26 14.66
C SER A 134 2.11 6.62 15.74
N ASP A 135 1.07 7.37 15.40
CA ASP A 135 0.09 7.93 16.33
C ASP A 135 -1.34 7.55 15.89
N GLU A 136 -2.02 6.81 16.75
CA GLU A 136 -3.38 6.28 16.54
C GLU A 136 -4.44 7.38 16.48
N ASP A 137 -4.29 8.44 17.28
CA ASP A 137 -5.25 9.55 17.29
C ASP A 137 -5.11 10.38 16.03
N ILE A 138 -3.90 10.57 15.53
CA ILE A 138 -3.67 11.21 14.23
C ILE A 138 -4.29 10.39 13.09
N GLN A 139 -4.20 9.04 13.15
CA GLN A 139 -4.90 8.17 12.18
C GLN A 139 -6.40 8.45 12.16
N ARG A 140 -7.04 8.46 13.34
CA ARG A 140 -8.47 8.78 13.45
C ARG A 140 -8.79 10.17 12.88
N GLN A 141 -7.99 11.17 13.23
CA GLN A 141 -8.21 12.57 12.82
C GLN A 141 -8.15 12.72 11.30
N PHE A 142 -7.10 12.23 10.65
CA PHE A 142 -6.98 12.40 9.19
C PHE A 142 -8.02 11.56 8.43
N LEU A 143 -8.35 10.35 8.91
CA LEU A 143 -9.41 9.53 8.30
C LEU A 143 -10.77 10.23 8.41
N LYS A 144 -11.08 10.78 9.59
CA LYS A 144 -12.32 11.50 9.83
C LYS A 144 -12.48 12.69 8.87
N VAL A 145 -11.46 13.56 8.76
CA VAL A 145 -11.59 14.73 7.88
C VAL A 145 -11.69 14.35 6.40
N ILE A 146 -11.05 13.24 5.98
CA ILE A 146 -11.24 12.67 4.65
C ILE A 146 -12.69 12.23 4.44
N GLY A 147 -13.25 11.45 5.37
CA GLY A 147 -14.64 11.00 5.34
C GLY A 147 -15.65 12.15 5.32
N ASP A 148 -15.40 13.19 6.13
CA ASP A 148 -16.25 14.38 6.19
C ASP A 148 -16.19 15.18 4.88
N ALA A 149 -15.02 15.33 4.26
CA ALA A 149 -14.86 16.13 3.04
C ALA A 149 -15.50 15.49 1.81
N VAL A 150 -15.44 14.16 1.66
CA VAL A 150 -16.03 13.49 0.50
C VAL A 150 -17.56 13.56 0.46
N THR A 151 -18.21 13.92 1.58
CA THR A 151 -19.67 14.15 1.64
C THR A 151 -20.12 15.39 0.86
N ASP A 152 -19.20 16.32 0.59
CA ASP A 152 -19.47 17.54 -0.18
C ASP A 152 -19.20 17.28 -1.66
N ASP A 153 -20.22 17.40 -2.51
CA ASP A 153 -20.08 17.12 -3.93
C ASP A 153 -19.08 18.05 -4.64
N ARG A 154 -18.81 19.23 -4.07
CA ARG A 154 -17.82 20.17 -4.60
C ARG A 154 -16.39 19.68 -4.44
N PHE A 155 -16.14 18.79 -3.47
CA PHE A 155 -14.83 18.19 -3.24
C PHE A 155 -14.58 17.04 -4.22
N PRO A 156 -13.71 17.19 -5.24
CA PRO A 156 -13.64 16.25 -6.37
C PRO A 156 -12.71 15.07 -6.13
N LEU A 157 -11.97 15.06 -5.02
CA LEU A 157 -10.94 14.05 -4.76
C LEU A 157 -11.57 12.78 -4.19
N ARG A 158 -11.09 11.64 -4.69
CA ARG A 158 -11.36 10.31 -4.16
C ARG A 158 -10.13 9.79 -3.42
N PHE A 159 -10.33 8.77 -2.56
CA PHE A 159 -9.25 8.20 -1.76
C PHE A 159 -9.20 6.69 -1.88
N LEU A 160 -8.02 6.17 -2.26
CA LEU A 160 -7.65 4.78 -2.01
C LEU A 160 -6.91 4.72 -0.68
N ILE A 161 -7.54 4.12 0.32
CA ILE A 161 -6.99 3.93 1.65
C ILE A 161 -6.56 2.47 1.76
N VAL A 162 -5.32 2.24 2.20
CA VAL A 162 -4.75 0.89 2.31
C VAL A 162 -4.17 0.70 3.69
N SER A 163 -4.60 -0.35 4.40
CA SER A 163 -4.21 -0.57 5.80
C SER A 163 -4.43 -2.00 6.29
N ARG A 164 -3.97 -2.32 7.50
CA ARG A 164 -4.55 -3.42 8.29
C ARG A 164 -5.93 -3.02 8.84
N PRO A 165 -6.80 -3.99 9.13
CA PRO A 165 -8.07 -3.74 9.81
C PRO A 165 -7.85 -3.59 11.32
N GLU A 166 -7.05 -2.60 11.74
CA GLU A 166 -6.94 -2.27 13.16
C GLU A 166 -8.26 -1.67 13.64
N VAL A 167 -8.67 -2.01 14.87
CA VAL A 167 -10.05 -1.77 15.37
C VAL A 167 -10.46 -0.30 15.23
N HIS A 168 -9.57 0.64 15.53
CA HIS A 168 -9.88 2.06 15.43
C HIS A 168 -9.94 2.58 13.99
N ILE A 169 -9.16 2.02 13.06
CA ILE A 169 -9.25 2.35 11.62
C ILE A 169 -10.60 1.89 11.10
N GLU A 170 -10.93 0.62 11.37
CA GLU A 170 -12.19 0.01 10.95
C GLU A 170 -13.39 0.78 11.51
N GLN A 171 -13.40 1.05 12.82
CA GLN A 171 -14.43 1.87 13.44
C GLN A 171 -14.53 3.24 12.77
N THR A 172 -13.43 3.95 12.56
CA THR A 172 -13.46 5.29 11.96
C THR A 172 -14.07 5.27 10.56
N ILE A 173 -13.70 4.30 9.71
CA ILE A 173 -14.22 4.16 8.35
C ILE A 173 -15.71 3.78 8.35
N HIS A 174 -16.16 2.89 9.24
CA HIS A 174 -17.58 2.53 9.34
C HIS A 174 -18.48 3.69 9.80
N HIS A 175 -17.92 4.72 10.43
CA HIS A 175 -18.68 5.94 10.79
C HIS A 175 -18.78 6.96 9.65
N PHE A 176 -18.15 6.72 8.49
CA PHE A 176 -18.29 7.59 7.33
C PHE A 176 -19.75 7.62 6.86
N GLN A 177 -20.22 8.81 6.47
CA GLN A 177 -21.60 9.01 6.04
C GLN A 177 -21.80 8.67 4.55
N THR A 178 -20.71 8.45 3.81
CA THR A 178 -20.72 8.07 2.39
C THR A 178 -20.40 6.59 2.21
N PRO A 179 -20.95 5.94 1.18
CA PRO A 179 -20.57 4.58 0.81
C PRO A 179 -19.06 4.43 0.62
N VAL A 180 -18.50 3.37 1.19
CA VAL A 180 -17.09 2.98 1.05
C VAL A 180 -17.02 1.65 0.31
N LEU A 181 -16.25 1.60 -0.77
CA LEU A 181 -15.98 0.35 -1.46
C LEU A 181 -14.88 -0.40 -0.71
N THR A 182 -15.13 -1.66 -0.32
CA THR A 182 -14.17 -2.45 0.45
C THR A 182 -13.69 -3.70 -0.29
N ILE A 183 -12.41 -4.04 -0.06
CA ILE A 183 -11.82 -5.35 -0.35
C ILE A 183 -10.99 -5.78 0.85
N ASP A 184 -11.37 -6.89 1.47
CA ASP A 184 -10.48 -7.65 2.35
C ASP A 184 -9.66 -8.63 1.53
N LEU A 185 -8.34 -8.53 1.59
CA LEU A 185 -7.43 -9.48 0.97
C LEU A 185 -7.38 -10.82 1.70
N ALA A 186 -7.81 -10.89 2.97
CA ALA A 186 -7.88 -12.14 3.72
C ALA A 186 -9.03 -13.05 3.25
N ASP A 187 -10.14 -12.46 2.82
CA ASP A 187 -11.32 -13.18 2.34
C ASP A 187 -11.18 -13.68 0.90
N LEU A 188 -10.11 -13.31 0.21
CA LEU A 188 -9.84 -13.75 -1.15
C LEU A 188 -9.15 -15.11 -1.14
N ASP A 189 -9.87 -16.13 -1.57
CA ASP A 189 -9.38 -17.52 -1.69
C ASP A 189 -8.35 -17.72 -2.84
N ASP A 190 -7.71 -16.65 -3.31
CA ASP A 190 -6.79 -16.64 -4.47
C ASP A 190 -5.33 -16.39 -4.07
N ALA A 191 -5.04 -16.13 -2.78
CA ALA A 191 -3.70 -15.78 -2.31
C ALA A 191 -2.65 -16.86 -2.65
N ASN A 192 -2.96 -18.15 -2.44
CA ASN A 192 -2.05 -19.25 -2.77
C ASN A 192 -1.80 -19.37 -4.28
N ARG A 193 -2.82 -19.12 -5.11
CA ARG A 193 -2.69 -19.16 -6.57
C ARG A 193 -1.84 -18.00 -7.09
N ASP A 194 -1.99 -16.81 -6.52
CA ASP A 194 -1.17 -15.67 -6.90
C ASP A 194 0.28 -15.81 -6.40
N ILE A 195 0.49 -16.43 -5.23
CA ILE A 195 1.82 -16.84 -4.76
C ILE A 195 2.44 -17.85 -5.72
N GLU A 196 1.69 -18.86 -6.17
CA GLU A 196 2.16 -19.84 -7.14
C GLU A 196 2.63 -19.17 -8.44
N LYS A 197 1.81 -18.29 -9.03
CA LYS A 197 2.19 -17.53 -10.24
C LYS A 197 3.45 -16.69 -10.00
N TYR A 198 3.53 -16.02 -8.85
CA TYR A 198 4.71 -15.24 -8.46
C TYR A 198 5.98 -16.10 -8.40
N LEU A 199 5.90 -17.28 -7.77
CA LEU A 199 7.02 -18.21 -7.65
C LEU A 199 7.44 -18.76 -9.01
N VAL A 200 6.49 -19.17 -9.86
CA VAL A 200 6.76 -19.66 -11.23
C VAL A 200 7.52 -18.61 -12.03
N ASP A 201 7.05 -17.37 -12.06
CA ASP A 201 7.71 -16.26 -12.76
C ASP A 201 9.13 -16.03 -12.24
N LYS A 202 9.28 -15.91 -10.91
CA LYS A 202 10.57 -15.55 -10.31
C LYS A 202 11.60 -16.66 -10.39
N PHE A 203 11.19 -17.92 -10.22
CA PHE A 203 12.09 -19.06 -10.42
C PHE A 203 12.50 -19.22 -11.87
N SER A 204 11.59 -18.99 -12.83
CA SER A 204 11.94 -19.01 -14.26
C SER A 204 13.00 -17.96 -14.59
N ARG A 205 12.88 -16.76 -14.00
CA ARG A 205 13.91 -15.72 -14.12
C ARG A 205 15.25 -16.16 -13.54
N ILE A 206 15.27 -16.69 -12.31
CA ILE A 206 16.51 -17.17 -11.66
C ILE A 206 17.15 -18.30 -12.48
N ALA A 207 16.34 -19.23 -13.01
CA ALA A 207 16.82 -20.32 -13.85
C ALA A 207 17.52 -19.78 -15.10
N SER A 208 16.94 -18.78 -15.76
CA SER A 208 17.54 -18.13 -16.91
C SER A 208 18.81 -17.35 -16.56
N GLU A 209 18.86 -16.69 -15.39
CA GLU A 209 20.02 -15.89 -14.96
C GLU A 209 21.22 -16.75 -14.55
N GLN A 210 21.00 -18.00 -14.13
CA GLN A 210 22.06 -18.93 -13.70
C GLN A 210 22.21 -20.17 -14.63
N ASP A 211 21.71 -20.10 -15.86
CA ASP A 211 21.77 -21.18 -16.86
C ASP A 211 21.31 -22.56 -16.34
N LEU A 212 20.22 -22.57 -15.55
CA LEU A 212 19.59 -23.78 -15.04
C LEU A 212 18.54 -24.34 -16.01
N ASP A 213 18.05 -25.54 -15.72
CA ASP A 213 16.93 -26.13 -16.48
C ASP A 213 15.71 -25.20 -16.42
N SER A 214 15.08 -24.94 -17.58
CA SER A 214 13.85 -24.15 -17.70
C SER A 214 12.68 -24.61 -16.81
N LYS A 215 12.68 -25.89 -16.41
CA LYS A 215 11.67 -26.49 -15.51
C LYS A 215 12.08 -26.41 -14.05
N TRP A 216 13.28 -25.93 -13.73
CA TRP A 216 13.72 -25.75 -12.35
C TRP A 216 12.88 -24.66 -11.66
N PRO A 217 12.52 -24.83 -10.37
CA PRO A 217 12.85 -25.95 -9.49
C PRO A 217 11.92 -27.17 -9.65
N GLY A 218 10.85 -27.05 -10.41
CA GLY A 218 9.82 -28.07 -10.59
C GLY A 218 8.56 -27.74 -9.79
N GLN A 219 7.41 -28.16 -10.31
CA GLN A 219 6.10 -27.79 -9.76
C GLN A 219 5.89 -28.29 -8.32
N GLU A 220 6.41 -29.46 -7.96
CA GLU A 220 6.27 -30.02 -6.62
C GLU A 220 6.92 -29.13 -5.55
N ILE A 221 8.11 -28.59 -5.83
CA ILE A 221 8.81 -27.66 -4.94
C ILE A 221 8.05 -26.34 -4.84
N ILE A 222 7.51 -25.83 -5.95
CA ILE A 222 6.69 -24.63 -5.95
C ILE A 222 5.47 -24.83 -5.06
N ASN A 223 4.75 -25.96 -5.20
CA ASN A 223 3.57 -26.28 -4.40
C ASN A 223 3.90 -26.39 -2.90
N ASP A 224 5.05 -26.97 -2.53
CA ASP A 224 5.51 -27.02 -1.13
C ASP A 224 5.75 -25.62 -0.56
N ILE A 225 6.39 -24.73 -1.33
CA ILE A 225 6.61 -23.33 -0.91
C ILE A 225 5.28 -22.58 -0.81
N VAL A 226 4.33 -22.79 -1.74
CA VAL A 226 2.97 -22.21 -1.67
C VAL A 226 2.27 -22.67 -0.39
N TYR A 227 2.29 -23.97 -0.10
CA TYR A 227 1.70 -24.53 1.11
C TYR A 227 2.31 -23.91 2.38
N LYS A 228 3.65 -23.85 2.46
CA LYS A 228 4.38 -23.22 3.57
C LYS A 228 4.13 -21.71 3.69
N SER A 229 3.79 -21.04 2.58
CA SER A 229 3.47 -19.61 2.58
C SER A 229 2.15 -19.31 3.28
N SER A 230 1.18 -20.25 3.27
CA SER A 230 -0.13 -20.08 3.92
C SER A 230 -0.79 -18.73 3.58
N GLY A 231 -0.81 -18.38 2.29
CA GLY A 231 -1.35 -17.10 1.80
C GLY A 231 -0.49 -15.85 2.07
N ASN A 232 0.68 -15.98 2.69
CA ASN A 232 1.56 -14.85 3.01
C ASN A 232 2.69 -14.69 1.98
N PHE A 233 2.66 -13.60 1.20
CA PHE A 233 3.68 -13.30 0.19
C PHE A 233 5.07 -13.02 0.78
N ILE A 234 5.19 -12.63 2.06
CA ILE A 234 6.48 -12.36 2.67
C ILE A 234 7.34 -13.62 2.63
N PHE A 235 6.76 -14.79 2.94
CA PHE A 235 7.50 -16.05 2.90
C PHE A 235 8.02 -16.36 1.50
N ALA A 236 7.13 -16.35 0.50
CA ALA A 236 7.49 -16.58 -0.90
C ALA A 236 8.54 -15.57 -1.39
N ALA A 237 8.40 -14.29 -1.06
CA ALA A 237 9.36 -13.26 -1.43
C ALA A 237 10.73 -13.45 -0.79
N LEU A 238 10.79 -13.87 0.49
CA LEU A 238 12.04 -14.19 1.16
C LEU A 238 12.74 -15.39 0.54
N VAL A 239 12.00 -16.46 0.21
CA VAL A 239 12.56 -17.62 -0.48
C VAL A 239 13.17 -17.20 -1.81
N ILE A 240 12.43 -16.45 -2.63
CA ILE A 240 12.94 -15.96 -3.92
C ILE A 240 14.16 -15.06 -3.74
N ARG A 241 14.17 -14.18 -2.74
CA ARG A 241 15.30 -13.28 -2.48
C ARG A 241 16.54 -14.05 -2.02
N PHE A 242 16.37 -15.04 -1.16
CA PHE A 242 17.46 -15.88 -0.66
C PHE A 242 18.03 -16.77 -1.76
N VAL A 243 17.17 -17.36 -2.57
CA VAL A 243 17.57 -18.27 -3.65
C VAL A 243 18.14 -17.53 -4.86
N GLY A 244 17.63 -16.34 -5.16
CA GLY A 244 18.06 -15.49 -6.27
C GLY A 244 19.24 -14.57 -5.95
N ASP A 245 20.04 -14.86 -4.93
CA ASP A 245 21.26 -14.10 -4.63
C ASP A 245 22.26 -14.25 -5.81
N PRO A 246 22.71 -13.16 -6.45
CA PRO A 246 23.58 -13.24 -7.63
C PRO A 246 24.98 -13.77 -7.33
N TYR A 247 25.40 -13.78 -6.06
CA TYR A 247 26.72 -14.26 -5.63
C TYR A 247 26.70 -15.72 -5.18
N LEU A 248 25.51 -16.34 -5.06
CA LEU A 248 25.35 -17.69 -4.56
C LEU A 248 24.63 -18.58 -5.60
N PHE A 249 24.93 -19.87 -5.56
CA PHE A 249 24.29 -20.81 -6.47
C PHE A 249 22.87 -21.15 -6.01
N ALA A 250 21.88 -20.91 -6.87
CA ALA A 250 20.46 -20.98 -6.52
C ALA A 250 20.02 -22.39 -6.07
N LYS A 251 20.57 -23.46 -6.67
CA LYS A 251 20.26 -24.84 -6.23
C LYS A 251 20.67 -25.07 -4.77
N THR A 252 21.86 -24.61 -4.38
CA THR A 252 22.36 -24.77 -3.01
C THR A 252 21.50 -23.98 -2.01
N GLN A 253 21.12 -22.76 -2.35
CA GLN A 253 20.23 -21.95 -1.49
C GLN A 253 18.84 -22.58 -1.37
N LEU A 254 18.30 -23.12 -2.47
CA LEU A 254 17.00 -23.78 -2.45
C LEU A 254 17.02 -25.06 -1.60
N GLU A 255 18.09 -25.86 -1.68
CA GLU A 255 18.27 -27.04 -0.81
C GLU A 255 18.27 -26.66 0.67
N ILE A 256 18.84 -25.51 1.04
CA ILE A 256 18.80 -25.02 2.42
C ILE A 256 17.36 -24.72 2.84
N VAL A 257 16.60 -24.00 2.02
CA VAL A 257 15.18 -23.67 2.27
C VAL A 257 14.35 -24.94 2.43
N LEU A 258 14.55 -25.93 1.55
CA LEU A 258 13.82 -27.20 1.58
C LEU A 258 14.15 -28.05 2.81
N ASN A 259 15.39 -28.00 3.28
CA ASN A 259 15.84 -28.74 4.47
C ASN A 259 15.49 -28.04 5.80
N MET A 260 14.88 -26.84 5.77
CA MET A 260 14.37 -26.19 6.98
C MET A 260 13.22 -27.01 7.57
N LYS A 261 13.48 -27.66 8.72
CA LYS A 261 12.44 -28.33 9.49
C LYS A 261 11.77 -27.34 10.42
N PRO A 262 10.43 -27.25 10.43
CA PRO A 262 9.73 -26.40 11.39
C PRO A 262 10.21 -26.77 12.80
N PRO A 263 10.53 -25.79 13.65
CA PRO A 263 10.72 -26.04 15.07
C PRO A 263 9.49 -26.77 15.62
N LYS A 264 9.63 -27.52 16.73
CA LYS A 264 8.49 -28.14 17.44
C LYS A 264 7.53 -27.11 18.09
N THR A 265 7.41 -25.91 17.52
CA THR A 265 6.61 -24.81 18.03
C THR A 265 5.32 -24.69 17.22
N THR A 266 4.24 -24.33 17.92
CA THR A 266 2.86 -24.27 17.41
C THR A 266 2.55 -23.00 16.61
N SER A 267 3.55 -22.21 16.22
CA SER A 267 3.32 -20.91 15.56
C SER A 267 3.06 -21.11 14.06
N PRO A 268 2.01 -20.50 13.49
CA PRO A 268 1.75 -20.47 12.04
C PRO A 268 2.92 -19.87 11.23
N PHE A 269 3.79 -19.08 11.88
CA PHE A 269 4.93 -18.41 11.26
C PHE A 269 6.28 -19.06 11.57
N ALA A 270 6.32 -20.21 12.22
CA ALA A 270 7.57 -20.82 12.68
C ALA A 270 8.60 -21.08 11.56
N ILE A 271 8.13 -21.40 10.35
CA ILE A 271 8.98 -21.59 9.17
C ILE A 271 9.50 -20.25 8.63
N LEU A 272 8.67 -19.21 8.66
CA LEU A 272 9.07 -17.85 8.29
C LEU A 272 10.12 -17.30 9.26
N ASP A 273 9.91 -17.48 10.57
CA ASP A 273 10.87 -17.08 11.60
C ASP A 273 12.21 -17.80 11.42
N GLN A 274 12.21 -19.09 11.08
CA GLN A 274 13.42 -19.85 10.84
C GLN A 274 14.16 -19.39 9.59
N LEU A 275 13.45 -19.09 8.50
CA LEU A 275 14.05 -18.54 7.28
C LEU A 275 14.67 -17.16 7.58
N PHE A 276 13.99 -16.31 8.34
CA PHE A 276 14.53 -15.04 8.82
C PHE A 276 15.80 -15.22 9.66
N LEU A 277 15.80 -16.15 10.62
CA LEU A 277 16.97 -16.42 11.46
C LEU A 277 18.15 -16.97 10.65
N GLU A 278 17.91 -17.83 9.65
CA GLU A 278 18.96 -18.34 8.78
C GLU A 278 19.55 -17.23 7.89
N ILE A 279 18.71 -16.34 7.37
CA ILE A 279 19.18 -15.15 6.65
C ILE A 279 20.04 -14.28 7.57
N LEU A 280 19.56 -13.97 8.78
CA LEU A 280 20.28 -13.13 9.74
C LEU A 280 21.62 -13.74 10.17
N ARG A 281 21.72 -15.06 10.35
CA ARG A 281 22.99 -15.75 10.67
C ARG A 281 24.05 -15.65 9.58
N ARG A 282 23.63 -15.41 8.34
CA ARG A 282 24.52 -15.37 7.17
C ARG A 282 24.88 -13.96 6.74
N VAL A 283 24.25 -12.94 7.32
CA VAL A 283 24.73 -11.56 7.21
C VAL A 283 25.96 -11.46 8.12
N PRO A 284 27.18 -11.28 7.59
CA PRO A 284 28.34 -11.04 8.44
C PRO A 284 28.11 -9.75 9.25
N ASP A 285 28.47 -9.78 10.54
CA ASP A 285 28.50 -8.57 11.38
C ASP A 285 29.31 -7.49 10.63
N GLN A 286 28.62 -6.43 10.19
CA GLN A 286 29.24 -5.23 9.63
C GLN A 286 29.53 -4.22 10.73
#